data_AF-A0A7C4WZ31-F1
#
_entry.id   AF-A0A7C4WZ31-F1
#
_cell.length_a   1.000
_cell.length_b   1.000
_cell.length_c   1.000
_cell.angle_alpha   90.00
_cell.angle_beta   90.00
_cell.angle_gamma   90.00
#
_symmetry.space_group_name_H-M   'P 1'
#
loop_
_entity.id
_entity.type
_entity.pdbx_description
1 polymer ?
#
loop_
_entity_poly.entity_id
_entity_poly.type
_entity_poly.pdbx_seq_one_letter_code
_entity_poly.pdbx_strand_id
1 'polypeptide(L)' 'MKKQFHAERHSIVPSKNGKISLYYNISQEEMEELIEVYKLDAHTIASALDPDEVPRMEY' A
#
# COMPACT_ATOMS: atom_id res chain seq x y z
N MET A 1 -8.58 0.49 -4.46
CA MET A 1 -9.08 -0.89 -4.19
C MET A 1 -8.07 -1.66 -3.33
N LYS A 2 -8.41 -1.93 -2.08
CA LYS A 2 -7.61 -2.70 -1.11
C LYS A 2 -7.80 -4.21 -1.26
N LYS A 3 -6.69 -4.96 -1.30
CA LYS A 3 -6.64 -6.43 -1.16
C LYS A 3 -5.75 -6.80 0.01
N GLN A 4 -6.08 -7.90 0.68
CA GLN A 4 -5.36 -8.37 1.86
C GLN A 4 -4.81 -9.78 1.67
N PHE A 5 -3.64 -10.02 2.26
CA PHE A 5 -2.89 -11.27 2.14
C PHE A 5 -2.18 -11.61 3.45
N HIS A 6 -1.83 -12.87 3.63
CA HIS A 6 -0.85 -13.28 4.63
C HIS A 6 0.32 -14.01 3.97
N ALA A 7 1.48 -13.94 4.63
CA ALA A 7 2.61 -14.76 4.25
C ALA A 7 2.40 -16.18 4.79
N GLU A 8 2.60 -17.18 3.93
CA GLU A 8 2.59 -18.59 4.29
C GLU A 8 3.82 -19.27 3.70
N ARG A 9 4.76 -19.65 4.58
CA ARG A 9 6.06 -20.25 4.26
C ARG A 9 6.82 -19.49 3.16
N HIS A 10 6.60 -19.85 1.91
CA HIS A 10 7.26 -19.31 0.71
C HIS A 10 6.28 -18.66 -0.28
N SER A 11 5.08 -18.28 0.19
CA SER A 11 4.02 -17.74 -0.65
C SER A 11 3.25 -16.61 0.02
N ILE A 12 2.61 -15.78 -0.78
CA ILE A 12 1.66 -14.75 -0.36
C ILE A 12 0.28 -15.22 -0.84
N VAL A 13 -0.64 -15.45 0.08
CA VAL A 13 -1.98 -15.98 -0.24
C VAL A 13 -3.08 -15.01 0.17
N PRO A 14 -4.16 -14.86 -0.63
CA PRO A 14 -5.27 -13.95 -0.31
C PRO A 14 -5.93 -14.31 1.03
N SER A 15 -6.22 -13.30 1.85
CA SER A 15 -6.92 -13.49 3.13
C SER A 15 -7.70 -12.24 3.52
N LYS A 16 -8.90 -12.44 4.06
CA LYS A 16 -9.78 -11.35 4.53
C LYS A 16 -9.27 -10.62 5.77
N ASN A 17 -8.33 -11.20 6.52
CA ASN A 17 -7.71 -10.62 7.71
C ASN A 17 -6.18 -10.69 7.60
N GLY A 18 -5.67 -10.56 6.37
CA GLY A 18 -4.25 -10.60 6.08
C GLY A 18 -3.51 -9.38 6.63
N LYS A 19 -2.27 -9.59 7.09
CA LYS A 19 -1.40 -8.49 7.58
C LYS A 19 -0.76 -7.68 6.46
N ILE A 20 -0.78 -8.18 5.23
CA ILE A 20 -0.23 -7.51 4.05
C ILE A 20 -1.39 -6.85 3.32
N SER A 21 -1.34 -5.52 3.17
CA SER A 21 -2.31 -4.75 2.41
C SER A 21 -1.70 -4.31 1.09
N LEU A 22 -2.41 -4.58 -0.01
CA LEU A 22 -2.08 -4.09 -1.36
C LEU A 22 -3.13 -3.09 -1.79
N TYR A 23 -2.68 -1.90 -2.19
CA TYR A 23 -3.54 -0.85 -2.74
C TYR A 23 -3.18 -0.64 -4.21
N TYR A 24 -4.20 -0.50 -5.04
CA TYR A 24 -4.07 -0.08 -6.44
C TYR A 24 -5.24 0.82 -6.80
N ASN A 25 -4.99 1.81 -7.66
CA ASN A 25 -5.97 2.85 -8.04
C ASN A 25 -6.72 3.37 -6.80
N ILE A 26 -5.96 3.98 -5.89
CA ILE A 26 -6.39 4.29 -4.53
C ILE A 26 -7.48 5.37 -4.58
N SER A 27 -8.58 5.15 -3.86
CA SER A 27 -9.62 6.16 -3.66
C SER A 27 -9.22 7.19 -2.59
N GLN A 28 -9.96 8.30 -2.50
CA GLN A 28 -9.71 9.32 -1.48
C GLN A 28 -9.87 8.77 -0.05
N GLU A 29 -10.87 7.94 0.20
CA GLU A 29 -11.10 7.30 1.51
C GLU A 29 -9.95 6.35 1.89
N GLU A 30 -9.43 5.58 0.92
CA GLU A 30 -8.27 4.71 1.15
C GLU A 30 -6.98 5.51 1.36
N MET A 31 -6.83 6.67 0.71
CA MET A 31 -5.72 7.60 0.95
C MET A 31 -5.75 8.13 2.39
N GLU A 32 -6.93 8.56 2.86
CA GLU A 32 -7.13 9.00 4.24
C GLU A 32 -6.82 7.88 5.24
N GLU A 33 -7.20 6.63 4.95
CA GLU A 33 -6.81 5.47 5.79
C GLU A 33 -5.29 5.31 5.88
N LEU A 34 -4.57 5.39 4.75
CA LEU A 34 -3.12 5.24 4.70
C LEU A 34 -2.39 6.30 5.53
N ILE A 35 -2.87 7.54 5.49
CA ILE A 35 -2.28 8.67 6.24
C ILE A 35 -2.69 8.59 7.71
N GLU A 36 -3.98 8.45 8.00
CA GLU A 36 -4.49 8.62 9.36
C GLU A 36 -4.36 7.38 10.22
N VAL A 37 -4.53 6.18 9.65
CA VAL A 37 -4.46 4.92 10.40
C VAL A 37 -3.04 4.37 10.36
N TYR A 38 -2.45 4.29 9.17
CA TYR A 38 -1.14 3.68 8.97
C TYR A 38 0.02 4.67 9.11
N LYS A 39 -0.27 5.97 9.28
CA LYS A 39 0.72 7.03 9.53
C LYS A 39 1.79 7.11 8.43
N LEU A 40 1.39 6.79 7.20
CA LEU A 40 2.25 6.96 6.03
C LEU A 40 2.32 8.43 5.64
N ASP A 41 3.49 8.86 5.19
CA ASP A 41 3.69 10.21 4.72
C ASP A 41 3.02 10.42 3.35
N ALA A 42 2.32 11.54 3.21
CA ALA A 42 1.56 11.86 2.00
C ALA A 42 2.47 12.05 0.78
N HIS A 43 3.68 12.60 0.96
CA HIS A 43 4.63 12.77 -0.13
C HIS A 43 5.18 11.42 -0.60
N THR A 44 5.45 10.48 0.30
CA THR A 44 5.83 9.11 -0.06
C THR A 44 4.73 8.41 -0.87
N ILE A 45 3.46 8.53 -0.45
CA ILE A 45 2.35 7.92 -1.20
C ILE A 45 2.22 8.57 -2.59
N ALA A 46 2.32 9.89 -2.68
CA ALA A 46 2.26 10.60 -3.97
C ALA A 46 3.37 10.15 -4.92
N SER A 47 4.61 10.06 -4.43
CA SER A 47 5.76 9.58 -5.22
C SER A 47 5.54 8.14 -5.69
N ALA A 48 5.03 7.26 -4.82
CA ALA A 48 4.76 5.86 -5.17
C ALA A 48 3.62 5.68 -6.18
N LEU A 49 2.75 6.68 -6.35
CA LEU A 49 1.63 6.67 -7.29
C LEU A 49 1.91 7.41 -8.59
N ASP A 50 3.01 8.16 -8.66
CA ASP A 50 3.39 8.93 -9.86
C ASP A 50 3.87 7.96 -10.97
N PRO A 51 3.18 7.90 -12.12
CA PRO A 51 3.56 7.01 -13.23
C PRO A 51 4.92 7.37 -13.85
N ASP A 52 5.40 8.60 -13.68
CA ASP A 52 6.68 9.09 -14.21
C ASP A 52 7.83 8.96 -13.19
N GLU A 53 7.55 8.40 -12.00
CA GLU A 53 8.55 8.23 -10.94
C GLU A 53 9.67 7.27 -11.36
N VAL A 54 10.90 7.61 -11.00
CA VAL A 54 12.08 6.82 -11.30
C VAL A 54 12.42 5.87 -10.15
N PRO A 55 12.77 4.59 -10.42
CA PRO A 55 13.14 3.65 -9.37
C PRO A 55 14.32 4.15 -8.52
N ARG A 56 14.10 4.24 -7.20
CA ARG A 56 15.13 4.64 -6.23
C ARG A 56 14.93 3.96 -4.88
N MET A 57 15.98 3.98 -4.06
CA MET A 57 15.92 3.59 -2.64
C MET A 57 15.75 4.85 -1.80
N GLU A 58 14.77 4.85 -0.91
CA GLU A 58 14.52 5.90 0.08
C GLU A 58 14.79 5.34 1.49
N TYR A 59 15.18 6.21 2.43
CA TYR A 59 15.59 5.85 3.79
C TYR A 59 14.78 6.61 4.84
#